data_AF-A0A1M5HIL9-F1
#
_entry.id   AF-A0A1M5HIL9-F1
#
_cell.length_a   1.000
_cell.length_b   1.000
_cell.length_c   1.000
_cell.angle_alpha   90.00
_cell.angle_beta   90.00
_cell.angle_gamma   90.00
#
_symmetry.space_group_name_H-M   'P 1'
#
loop_
_entity.id
_entity.type
_entity.pdbx_description
1 polymer ?
#
loop_
_entity_poly.entity_id
_entity_poly.type
_entity_poly.pdbx_seq_one_letter_code
_entity_poly.pdbx_strand_id
1 'polypeptide(L)' 'MEAIQKIGQLIQQRRDNMRITQQQLADMADIGINTLYKIETAQANPTLESLQKITDVLGMEITIQVKKL' A
#
# COMPACT_ATOMS: atom_id res chain seq x y z
N MET A 1 12.90 6.90 7.47
CA MET A 1 11.43 6.88 7.48
C MET A 1 10.97 5.42 7.57
N GLU A 2 10.91 4.85 8.78
CA GLU A 2 10.59 3.42 8.95
C GLU A 2 9.13 3.08 8.60
N ALA A 3 8.20 3.99 8.86
CA ALA A 3 6.76 3.74 8.69
C ALA A 3 6.37 3.58 7.21
N ILE A 4 6.83 4.49 6.34
CA ILE A 4 6.52 4.43 4.89
C ILE A 4 7.08 3.15 4.27
N GLN A 5 8.30 2.76 4.65
CA GLN A 5 8.92 1.53 4.18
C GLN A 5 8.15 0.28 4.61
N LYS A 6 7.70 0.22 5.89
CA LYS A 6 6.86 -0.88 6.37
C LYS A 6 5.53 -0.96 5.61
N ILE A 7 4.88 0.17 5.37
CA ILE A 7 3.61 0.22 4.63
C ILE A 7 3.81 -0.31 3.21
N GLY A 8 4.82 0.19 2.48
CA GLY A 8 5.12 -0.28 1.13
C GLY A 8 5.39 -1.79 1.07
N GLN A 9 6.17 -2.32 2.02
CA GLN A 9 6.44 -3.75 2.13
C GLN A 9 5.19 -4.58 2.42
N LEU A 10 4.31 -4.13 3.31
CA LEU A 10 3.06 -4.84 3.62
C LEU A 10 2.12 -4.91 2.41
N ILE A 11 2.00 -3.80 1.67
CA ILE A 11 1.22 -3.73 0.43
C ILE A 11 1.78 -4.70 -0.60
N GLN A 12 3.10 -4.67 -0.84
CA GLN A 12 3.78 -5.55 -1.78
C GLN A 12 3.57 -7.03 -1.40
N GLN A 13 3.82 -7.41 -0.14
CA GLN A 13 3.64 -8.77 0.34
C GLN A 13 2.20 -9.25 0.18
N ARG A 14 1.23 -8.40 0.51
CA ARG A 14 -0.19 -8.75 0.36
C ARG A 14 -0.57 -8.93 -1.10
N ARG A 15 -0.09 -8.04 -1.98
CA ARG A 15 -0.27 -8.13 -3.42
C ARG A 15 0.28 -9.45 -3.98
N ASP A 16 1.49 -9.84 -3.57
CA ASP A 16 2.13 -11.09 -3.99
C ASP A 16 1.35 -12.33 -3.48
N ASN A 17 0.82 -12.28 -2.25
CA ASN A 17 -0.05 -13.33 -1.71
C ASN A 17 -1.36 -13.50 -2.50
N MET A 18 -1.90 -12.39 -3.04
CA MET A 18 -3.07 -12.40 -3.92
C MET A 18 -2.74 -12.76 -5.37
N ARG A 19 -1.45 -12.89 -5.72
CA ARG A 19 -0.95 -13.20 -7.07
C ARG A 19 -1.43 -12.21 -8.15
N ILE A 20 -1.52 -10.93 -7.80
CA ILE A 20 -1.86 -9.86 -8.74
C ILE A 20 -0.63 -8.99 -9.05
N THR A 21 -0.60 -8.40 -10.24
CA THR A 21 0.48 -7.49 -10.65
C THR A 21 0.28 -6.10 -10.06
N GLN A 22 1.35 -5.28 -10.06
CA GLN A 22 1.23 -3.86 -9.70
C GLN A 22 0.21 -3.13 -10.59
N GLN A 23 0.17 -3.40 -11.90
CA GLN A 23 -0.79 -2.80 -12.79
C GLN A 23 -2.23 -3.15 -12.40
N GLN A 24 -2.50 -4.43 -12.11
CA GLN A 24 -3.83 -4.87 -11.68
C GLN A 24 -4.26 -4.20 -10.38
N LEU A 25 -3.38 -4.11 -9.38
CA LEU A 25 -3.69 -3.42 -8.14
C LEU A 25 -3.94 -1.92 -8.38
N ALA A 26 -3.12 -1.28 -9.21
CA ALA A 26 -3.27 0.14 -9.53
C ALA A 26 -4.61 0.42 -10.22
N ASP A 27 -5.00 -0.42 -11.19
CA ASP A 27 -6.27 -0.30 -11.91
C ASP A 27 -7.47 -0.54 -10.98
N MET A 28 -7.40 -1.57 -10.12
CA MET A 28 -8.47 -1.89 -9.17
C MET A 28 -8.64 -0.82 -8.08
N ALA A 29 -7.54 -0.19 -7.66
CA ALA A 29 -7.53 0.84 -6.63
C ALA A 29 -7.74 2.25 -7.22
N ASP A 30 -7.92 2.39 -8.54
CA ASP A 30 -8.06 3.67 -9.24
C ASP A 30 -6.91 4.65 -8.89
N ILE A 31 -5.67 4.15 -8.98
CA ILE A 31 -4.45 4.93 -8.78
C ILE A 31 -3.49 4.72 -9.95
N GLY A 32 -2.63 5.71 -10.20
CA GLY A 32 -1.58 5.54 -11.19
C GLY A 32 -0.56 4.46 -10.77
N ILE A 33 -0.17 3.59 -11.70
CA ILE A 33 0.87 2.56 -11.46
C ILE A 33 2.18 3.17 -10.92
N ASN A 34 2.58 4.34 -11.42
CA ASN A 34 3.76 5.05 -10.95
C ASN A 34 3.63 5.48 -9.48
N THR A 35 2.42 5.82 -9.04
CA THR A 35 2.13 6.16 -7.65
C THR A 35 2.26 4.92 -6.78
N LEU A 36 1.64 3.80 -7.18
CA LEU A 36 1.76 2.52 -6.47
C LEU A 36 3.23 2.07 -6.36
N TYR A 37 3.99 2.15 -7.45
CA TYR A 37 5.41 1.81 -7.47
C TYR A 37 6.22 2.65 -6.46
N LYS A 38 5.98 3.96 -6.41
CA LYS A 38 6.67 4.85 -5.45
C LYS A 38 6.25 4.57 -4.00
N ILE A 39 5.03 4.12 -3.78
CA ILE A 39 4.55 3.70 -2.45
C ILE A 39 5.27 2.40 -2.02
N GLU A 40 5.28 1.38 -2.88
CA GLU A 40 5.94 0.09 -2.58
C GLU A 40 7.46 0.25 -2.36
N THR A 41 8.10 1.18 -3.08
CA THR A 41 9.54 1.50 -2.94
C THR A 41 9.87 2.55 -1.88
N ALA A 42 8.87 3.01 -1.11
CA ALA A 42 9.01 4.06 -0.09
C ALA A 42 9.56 5.41 -0.59
N GLN A 43 9.42 5.68 -1.89
CA GLN A 43 9.84 6.94 -2.55
C GLN A 43 8.75 8.02 -2.52
N ALA A 44 7.52 7.67 -2.17
CA ALA A 44 6.42 8.61 -1.99
C ALA A 44 5.79 8.47 -0.61
N ASN A 45 5.28 9.59 -0.09
CA ASN A 45 4.40 9.61 1.07
C ASN A 45 2.94 9.60 0.58
N PRO A 46 2.24 8.46 0.58
CA PRO A 46 0.86 8.40 0.12
C PRO A 46 -0.07 9.19 1.04
N THR A 47 -1.17 9.68 0.47
CA THR A 47 -2.29 10.18 1.28
C THR A 47 -3.02 9.00 1.94
N LEU A 48 -3.74 9.29 3.02
CA LEU A 48 -4.58 8.27 3.67
C LEU A 48 -5.63 7.72 2.71
N GLU A 49 -6.18 8.56 1.83
CA GLU A 49 -7.13 8.16 0.79
C GLU A 49 -6.53 7.14 -0.18
N SER A 50 -5.31 7.37 -0.68
CA SER A 50 -4.63 6.39 -1.54
C SER A 50 -4.36 5.08 -0.80
N LEU A 51 -3.99 5.15 0.48
CA LEU A 51 -3.81 3.94 1.29
C LEU A 51 -5.12 3.18 1.45
N GLN A 52 -6.23 3.87 1.74
CA GLN A 52 -7.56 3.25 1.84
C GLN A 52 -7.95 2.54 0.55
N LYS A 53 -7.83 3.21 -0.60
CA LYS A 53 -8.14 2.60 -1.91
C LYS A 53 -7.34 1.32 -2.15
N ILE A 54 -6.05 1.33 -1.84
CA ILE A 54 -5.18 0.15 -1.98
C ILE A 54 -5.58 -0.94 -0.98
N THR A 55 -5.79 -0.59 0.29
CA THR A 55 -6.09 -1.56 1.34
C THR A 55 -7.45 -2.21 1.14
N ASP A 56 -8.45 -1.47 0.65
CA ASP A 56 -9.79 -2.00 0.36
C ASP A 56 -9.73 -3.10 -0.70
N VAL A 57 -8.98 -2.86 -1.78
CA VAL A 57 -8.76 -3.87 -2.84
C VAL A 57 -8.00 -5.08 -2.32
N LEU A 58 -7.00 -4.86 -1.45
CA LEU A 58 -6.20 -5.92 -0.85
C LEU A 58 -6.90 -6.67 0.29
N GLY A 59 -8.11 -6.24 0.68
CA GLY A 59 -8.84 -6.77 1.84
C GLY A 59 -8.07 -6.57 3.15
N MET A 60 -7.47 -5.38 3.31
CA MET A 60 -6.69 -4.96 4.47
C MET A 60 -7.40 -3.81 5.19
N GLU A 61 -7.13 -3.67 6.49
CA GLU A 61 -7.63 -2.57 7.32
C GLU A 61 -6.46 -1.76 7.88
N ILE A 62 -6.62 -0.43 7.90
CA ILE A 62 -5.68 0.49 8.51
C ILE A 62 -6.06 0.65 9.99
N THR A 63 -5.16 0.27 10.90
CA THR A 63 -5.38 0.40 12.35
C THR A 63 -4.33 1.28 13.01
N ILE A 64 -4.72 2.04 14.03
CA ILE A 64 -3.83 2.87 14.84
C ILE A 64 -3.72 2.22 16.22
N GLN A 65 -2.50 2.00 16.68
CA GLN A 65 -2.21 1.35 17.96
C GLN A 65 -1.26 2.21 18.80
N VAL A 66 -1.37 2.11 20.12
CA VAL A 66 -0.46 2.80 21.05
C VAL A 66 0.95 2.23 20.87
N LYS A 67 1.93 3.11 20.64
CA LYS A 67 3.34 2.74 20.53
C LYS A 67 3.80 2.14 21.85
N LYS A 68 4.18 0.86 21.84
CA LYS A 68 4.87 0.24 22.97
C LYS A 68 6.30 0.78 23.00
N LEU A 69 6.70 1.34 24.14
CA LEU A 69 8.05 1.82 24.43
C LEU A 69 9.01 0.64 24.63
#